data_AF-A0A392QL78-F1
#
_entry.id   AF-A0A392QL78-F1
#
_cell.length_a   1.000
_cell.length_b   1.000
_cell.length_c   1.000
_cell.angle_alpha   90.00
_cell.angle_beta   90.00
_cell.angle_gamma   90.00
#
_symmetry.space_group_name_H-M   'P 1'
#
loop_
_entity.id
_entity.type
_entity.pdbx_description
1 polymer ?
#
loop_
_entity_poly.entity_id
_entity_poly.type
_entity_poly.pdbx_seq_one_letter_code
_entity_poly.pdbx_strand_id
1 'polypeptide(L)'
;MDYASLPHFCRKEGSGSSKHSGSGSENCYSLDHPFHQELYNYIKEQSRMNESKEPIKQGSFHVEFPEPAIKEEADIAKTIESEIHKFENSRENVDC
;
A
#
# COMPACT_ATOMS: atom_id res chain seq x y z
N MET A 1 0.61 -20.82 -2.71
CA MET A 1 1.33 -20.51 -1.46
C MET A 1 1.08 -21.65 -0.50
N ASP A 2 2.14 -22.25 0.02
CA ASP A 2 1.99 -23.40 0.92
C ASP A 2 1.44 -22.94 2.27
N TYR A 3 0.48 -23.71 2.82
CA TYR A 3 -0.19 -23.37 4.08
C TYR A 3 0.81 -23.28 5.25
N ALA A 4 1.89 -24.05 5.20
CA ALA A 4 2.98 -24.03 6.17
C ALA A 4 3.75 -22.69 6.19
N SER A 5 3.75 -21.96 5.08
CA SER A 5 4.44 -20.68 4.91
C SER A 5 3.61 -19.48 5.39
N LEU A 6 2.34 -19.68 5.73
CA LEU A 6 1.50 -18.60 6.24
C LEU A 6 1.91 -18.23 7.67
N PRO A 7 2.07 -16.92 7.96
CA PRO A 7 2.32 -16.43 9.32
C PRO A 7 1.29 -16.97 10.33
N HIS A 8 1.69 -17.12 11.59
CA HIS A 8 0.85 -17.70 12.66
C HIS A 8 -0.55 -17.07 12.76
N PHE A 9 -0.68 -15.76 12.55
CA PHE A 9 -1.95 -15.04 12.63
C PHE A 9 -2.89 -15.31 11.43
N CYS A 10 -2.33 -15.72 10.28
CA CYS A 10 -3.11 -16.11 9.10
C CYS A 10 -3.65 -17.55 9.22
N ARG A 11 -3.14 -18.34 10.17
CA ARG A 11 -3.57 -19.73 10.35
C ARG A 11 -4.79 -19.78 11.25
N LYS A 12 -5.79 -20.57 10.85
CA LYS A 12 -7.07 -20.70 11.55
C LYS A 12 -6.91 -21.17 13.00
N GLU A 13 -5.97 -22.08 13.27
CA GLU A 13 -5.60 -22.54 14.61
C GLU A 13 -4.88 -21.50 15.49
N GLY A 14 -4.29 -20.45 14.91
CA GLY A 14 -3.45 -19.48 15.63
C GLY A 14 -4.19 -18.28 16.21
N SER A 15 -5.41 -18.01 15.71
CA SER A 15 -6.27 -16.97 16.25
C SER A 15 -7.16 -17.56 17.34
N GLY A 16 -6.68 -17.56 18.58
CA GLY A 16 -7.43 -17.97 19.78
C GLY A 16 -8.65 -17.10 20.12
N SER A 17 -9.14 -16.26 19.19
CA SER A 17 -10.20 -15.29 19.43
C SER A 17 -11.62 -15.81 19.16
N SER A 18 -11.81 -17.02 18.62
CA SER A 18 -13.16 -17.60 18.43
C SER A 18 -13.47 -18.67 19.47
N LYS A 19 -13.44 -18.29 20.74
CA LYS A 19 -14.21 -18.99 21.79
C LYS A 19 -15.48 -18.20 22.06
N HIS A 20 -16.26 -17.91 21.02
CA HIS A 20 -17.64 -17.49 21.23
C HIS A 20 -18.56 -18.71 21.10
N SER A 21 -18.77 -19.34 22.25
CA SER A 21 -19.99 -20.06 22.57
C SER A 21 -21.15 -19.07 22.57
N GLY A 22 -22.18 -19.29 21.76
CA GLY A 22 -23.41 -18.53 21.88
C GLY A 22 -24.24 -18.52 20.61
N SER A 23 -25.48 -18.98 20.72
CA SER A 23 -26.50 -18.94 19.69
C SER A 23 -26.74 -17.51 19.20
N GLY A 24 -26.57 -17.26 17.90
CA GLY A 24 -27.04 -16.02 17.28
C GLY A 24 -26.03 -15.48 16.26
N SER A 25 -26.51 -15.27 15.05
CA SER A 25 -25.80 -14.65 13.93
C SER A 25 -25.50 -13.17 14.20
N GLU A 26 -24.69 -12.86 15.20
CA GLU A 26 -24.30 -11.49 15.51
C GLU A 26 -23.18 -11.10 14.54
N ASN A 27 -23.58 -10.63 13.35
CA ASN A 27 -22.66 -10.17 12.34
C ASN A 27 -21.93 -8.92 12.86
N CYS A 28 -20.72 -9.09 13.38
CA CYS A 28 -19.88 -8.01 13.90
C CYS A 28 -19.52 -6.95 12.85
N TYR A 29 -19.78 -7.21 11.57
CA TYR A 29 -19.59 -6.26 10.47
C TYR A 29 -20.89 -5.54 10.08
N SER A 30 -22.02 -5.90 10.68
CA SER A 30 -23.30 -5.21 10.45
C SER A 30 -23.25 -3.83 11.09
N LEU A 31 -23.68 -2.80 10.37
CA LEU A 31 -23.76 -1.43 10.91
C LEU A 31 -24.68 -1.32 12.14
N ASP A 32 -25.66 -2.22 12.25
CA ASP A 32 -26.61 -2.27 13.35
C ASP A 32 -26.10 -3.03 14.57
N HIS A 33 -24.84 -3.49 14.56
CA HIS A 33 -24.26 -4.12 15.74
C HIS A 33 -24.20 -3.09 16.89
N PRO A 34 -24.64 -3.45 18.11
CA PRO A 34 -24.74 -2.50 19.23
C PRO A 34 -23.45 -1.73 19.50
N PHE A 35 -22.30 -2.41 19.39
CA PHE A 35 -20.98 -1.80 19.49
C PHE A 35 -20.76 -0.64 18.49
N HIS A 36 -21.14 -0.81 17.22
CA HIS A 36 -20.94 0.24 16.20
C HIS A 36 -21.85 1.43 16.43
N GLN A 37 -23.10 1.19 16.87
CA GLN A 37 -24.03 2.26 17.22
C GLN A 37 -23.52 3.06 18.43
N GLU A 38 -23.05 2.39 19.47
CA GLU A 38 -22.47 3.03 20.66
C GLU A 38 -21.22 3.84 20.30
N LEU A 39 -20.29 3.25 19.54
CA LEU A 39 -19.09 3.92 19.07
C LEU A 39 -19.40 5.16 18.23
N TYR A 40 -20.35 5.05 17.29
CA TYR A 40 -20.76 6.17 16.46
C TYR A 40 -21.34 7.32 17.30
N ASN A 41 -22.24 7.00 18.25
CA ASN A 41 -22.84 8.00 19.12
C ASN A 41 -21.78 8.68 20.02
N TYR A 42 -20.84 7.90 20.55
CA TYR A 42 -19.73 8.42 21.33
C TYR A 42 -18.86 9.39 20.50
N ILE A 43 -18.41 8.99 19.30
CA ILE A 43 -17.61 9.85 18.42
C ILE A 43 -18.37 11.12 18.05
N LYS A 44 -19.67 10.99 17.75
CA LYS A 44 -20.55 12.13 17.44
C LYS A 44 -20.62 13.11 18.61
N GLU A 45 -20.77 12.63 19.83
CA GLU A 45 -20.76 13.47 21.03
C GLU A 45 -19.40 14.14 21.26
N GLN A 46 -18.30 13.37 21.17
CA GLN A 46 -16.94 13.91 21.26
C GLN A 46 -16.67 14.98 20.20
N SER A 47 -17.18 14.81 18.98
CA SER A 47 -17.03 15.78 17.89
C SER A 47 -17.81 17.07 18.13
N ARG A 48 -18.91 17.01 18.90
CA ARG A 48 -19.71 18.19 19.26
C ARG A 48 -19.10 18.93 20.45
N MET A 49 -18.50 18.21 21.38
CA MET A 49 -17.85 18.79 22.56
C MET A 49 -16.51 19.46 22.23
N ASN A 50 -15.79 18.92 21.24
CA ASN A 50 -14.65 19.62 20.67
C ASN A 50 -15.19 20.65 19.67
N GLU A 51 -15.12 21.94 20.01
CA GLU A 51 -15.30 23.01 19.01
C GLU A 51 -14.49 22.66 17.76
N SER A 52 -14.97 23.05 16.58
CA SER A 52 -14.27 22.88 15.31
C SER A 52 -12.92 23.60 15.39
N LYS A 53 -11.90 22.91 15.92
CA LYS A 53 -10.51 23.30 15.78
C LYS A 53 -10.30 23.21 14.28
N GLU A 54 -10.25 24.37 13.63
CA GLU A 54 -9.88 24.44 12.22
C GLU A 54 -8.70 23.49 12.01
N PRO A 55 -8.70 22.69 10.93
CA PRO A 55 -7.58 21.82 10.63
C PRO A 55 -6.30 22.63 10.81
N ILE A 56 -5.40 22.17 11.66
CA ILE A 56 -4.15 22.86 11.93
C ILE A 56 -3.52 23.10 10.57
N LYS A 57 -3.37 24.37 10.18
CA LYS A 57 -2.81 24.73 8.88
C LYS A 57 -1.40 24.15 8.82
N GLN A 58 -1.26 23.01 8.15
CA GLN A 58 0.04 22.46 7.85
C GLN A 58 0.61 23.24 6.68
N GLY A 59 1.74 23.90 6.91
CA GLY A 59 2.43 24.64 5.86
C GLY A 59 2.92 23.68 4.77
N SER A 60 2.92 24.13 3.52
CA SER A 60 3.65 23.46 2.46
C SER A 60 5.14 23.77 2.59
N PHE A 61 6.01 22.80 2.36
CA PHE A 61 7.44 23.06 2.14
C PHE A 61 7.80 22.72 0.70
N HIS A 62 8.73 23.48 0.12
CA HIS A 62 9.23 23.20 -1.22
C HIS A 62 10.27 22.08 -1.14
N VAL A 63 9.99 20.96 -1.78
CA VAL A 63 10.97 19.88 -1.97
C VAL A 63 11.81 20.26 -3.18
N GLU A 64 13.10 20.51 -2.98
CA GLU A 64 14.02 20.68 -4.09
C GLU A 64 14.18 19.33 -4.80
N PHE A 65 13.83 19.29 -6.09
CA PHE A 65 14.04 18.12 -6.92
C PHE A 65 15.49 18.15 -7.41
N PRO A 66 16.31 17.11 -7.18
CA PRO A 66 17.67 17.09 -7.69
C PRO A 66 17.61 17.18 -9.21
N GLU A 67 18.37 18.12 -9.78
CA GLU A 67 18.47 18.27 -11.22
C GLU A 67 18.92 16.92 -11.81
N PRO A 68 18.16 16.34 -12.76
CA PRO A 68 18.55 15.08 -13.35
C PRO A 68 19.93 15.29 -13.99
N ALA A 69 20.85 14.37 -13.72
CA ALA A 69 22.17 14.42 -14.32
C ALA A 69 21.99 14.35 -15.85
N ILE A 70 22.02 15.50 -16.52
CA ILE A 70 21.79 15.67 -17.96
C ILE A 70 22.77 14.82 -18.80
N LYS A 71 23.87 14.36 -18.17
CA LYS A 71 24.84 13.42 -18.75
C LYS A 71 24.36 11.96 -18.77
N GLU A 72 23.59 11.51 -17.80
CA GLU A 72 23.16 10.11 -17.71
C GLU A 72 22.18 9.74 -18.82
N GLU A 73 21.22 10.61 -19.16
CA GLU A 73 20.26 10.33 -20.24
C GLU A 73 20.95 10.21 -21.62
N ALA A 74 21.90 11.10 -21.90
CA ALA A 74 22.65 11.07 -23.16
C ALA A 74 23.59 9.84 -23.25
N ASP A 75 24.16 9.42 -22.13
CA ASP A 75 25.02 8.23 -22.08
C ASP A 75 24.21 6.92 -22.16
N ILE A 76 23.00 6.90 -21.57
CA ILE A 76 22.08 5.75 -21.67
C ILE A 76 21.63 5.56 -23.12
N ALA A 77 21.19 6.62 -23.81
CA ALA A 77 20.76 6.55 -25.20
C ALA A 77 21.87 6.01 -26.12
N LYS A 78 23.09 6.56 -26.00
CA LYS A 78 24.26 6.11 -26.77
C LYS A 78 24.63 4.66 -26.47
N THR A 79 24.51 4.24 -25.21
CA THR A 79 24.80 2.85 -24.80
C THR A 79 23.80 1.88 -25.44
N ILE A 80 22.50 2.22 -25.44
CA ILE A 80 21.46 1.40 -26.06
C ILE A 80 21.67 1.30 -27.57
N GLU A 81 21.94 2.42 -28.25
CA GLU A 81 22.20 2.43 -29.70
C GLU A 81 23.42 1.58 -30.08
N SER A 82 24.53 1.71 -29.34
CA SER A 82 25.76 0.95 -29.60
C SER A 82 25.56 -0.56 -29.41
N GLU A 83 24.76 -0.94 -28.41
CA GLU A 83 24.47 -2.33 -28.11
C GLU A 83 23.58 -2.98 -29.17
N ILE A 84 22.56 -2.27 -29.67
CA ILE A 84 21.70 -2.71 -30.78
C ILE A 84 22.52 -2.94 -32.05
N HIS A 85 23.38 -1.98 -32.41
CA HIS A 85 24.22 -2.10 -33.61
C HIS A 85 25.20 -3.27 -33.51
N LYS A 86 25.72 -3.57 -32.30
CA LYS A 86 26.54 -4.77 -32.07
C LYS A 86 25.77 -6.05 -32.33
N PHE A 87 24.49 -6.11 -31.95
CA PHE A 87 23.62 -7.28 -32.20
C PHE A 87 23.22 -7.44 -33.66
N GLU A 88 23.13 -6.36 -34.44
CA GLU A 88 22.92 -6.45 -35.90
C GLU A 88 24.18 -6.99 -36.61
N ASN A 89 25.34 -6.40 -36.33
CA ASN A 89 26.60 -6.85 -36.92
C ASN A 89 26.92 -8.32 -36.59
N SER A 90 26.59 -8.77 -35.38
CA SER A 90 26.79 -10.18 -35.00
C SER A 90 25.77 -11.15 -35.60
N ARG A 91 24.65 -10.66 -36.15
CA ARG A 91 23.70 -11.47 -36.93
C ARG A 91 24.10 -11.62 -38.40
N GLU A 92 24.71 -10.60 -39.00
CA GLU A 92 25.25 -10.70 -40.38
C GLU A 92 26.45 -11.65 -40.49
N ASN A 93 27.20 -11.88 -39.41
CA ASN A 93 28.37 -12.77 -39.40
C ASN A 93 28.03 -14.26 -39.13
N VAL A 94 26.75 -14.64 -39.04
CA VAL A 94 26.29 -16.02 -38.76
C VAL A 94 25.57 -16.64 -39.97
N ASP A 95 25.42 -15.90 -41.08
CA ASP A 95 24.75 -16.38 -42.32
C ASP A 95 25.76 -16.63 -43.46
N CYS A 96 26.83 -17.39 -43.17
CA CYS A 96 27.74 -18.00 -44.16
C CYS A 96 27.98 -19.49 -43.84
#